data_AF-A0A958LWN6-F1
#
_entry.id   AF-A0A958LWN6-F1
#
_cell.length_a   1.000
_cell.length_b   1.000
_cell.length_c   1.000
_cell.angle_alpha   90.00
_cell.angle_beta   90.00
_cell.angle_gamma   90.00
#
_symmetry.space_group_name_H-M   'P 1'
#
loop_
_entity.id
_entity.type
_entity.pdbx_description
1 polymer ?
#
loop_
_entity_poly.entity_id
_entity_poly.type
_entity_poly.pdbx_seq_one_letter_code
_entity_poly.pdbx_strand_id
1 'polypeptide(L)' 'MIDLESGKAFECDNFLDALSSDAIKSSWSVQSDASRTEITLRSLLWPGYVGYHRTNSVIFGGVYMGNGLRSQDLPFIV' A
#
# COMPACT_ATOMS: atom_id res chain seq x y z
N MET A 1 -24.70 1.89 -20.52
CA MET A 1 -25.26 3.23 -20.26
C MET A 1 -24.29 3.89 -19.29
N ILE A 2 -23.55 4.87 -19.78
CA ILE A 2 -22.53 5.62 -19.02
C ILE A 2 -23.30 6.72 -18.30
N ASP A 3 -23.18 6.82 -16.97
CA ASP A 3 -23.72 7.95 -16.23
C ASP A 3 -22.94 9.21 -16.62
N LEU A 4 -23.58 10.06 -17.43
CA LEU A 4 -23.04 11.31 -17.99
C LEU A 4 -23.32 12.55 -17.13
N GLU A 5 -23.87 12.38 -15.92
CA GLU A 5 -24.36 13.49 -15.07
C GLU A 5 -23.41 13.87 -13.91
N SER A 6 -22.32 13.13 -13.67
CA SER A 6 -21.28 13.58 -12.74
C SER A 6 -19.97 13.80 -13.50
N GLY A 7 -19.81 15.01 -14.06
CA GLY A 7 -18.53 15.50 -14.57
C GLY A 7 -17.46 15.69 -13.49
N LYS A 8 -17.38 14.78 -12.50
CA LYS A 8 -16.20 14.64 -11.67
C LYS A 8 -15.15 13.96 -12.53
N ALA A 9 -14.12 14.71 -12.91
CA ALA A 9 -12.83 14.08 -13.11
C ALA A 9 -12.55 13.20 -11.88
N PHE A 10 -11.93 12.03 -12.05
CA PHE A 10 -11.33 11.34 -10.93
C PHE A 10 -10.20 12.24 -10.42
N GLU A 11 -10.55 13.16 -9.53
CA GLU A 11 -9.61 14.00 -8.81
C GLU A 11 -8.78 13.06 -7.94
N CYS A 12 -7.54 12.85 -8.34
CA CYS A 12 -6.54 12.19 -7.52
C CYS A 12 -5.97 13.26 -6.59
N ASP A 13 -6.80 13.83 -5.71
CA ASP A 13 -6.45 14.97 -4.84
C ASP A 13 -5.45 14.61 -3.74
N ASN A 14 -5.08 13.34 -3.67
CA ASN A 14 -4.50 12.69 -2.51
C ASN A 14 -3.04 12.30 -2.79
N PHE A 15 -2.29 13.20 -3.43
CA PHE A 15 -0.88 12.97 -3.72
C PHE A 15 -0.07 12.93 -2.41
N LEU A 16 0.71 11.86 -2.23
CA LEU A 16 1.49 11.58 -1.01
C LEU A 16 0.66 11.47 0.26
N ASP A 17 -0.60 11.07 0.12
CA ASP A 17 -1.42 10.69 1.26
C ASP A 17 -0.77 9.58 2.08
N ALA A 18 -1.01 9.64 3.40
CA ALA A 18 -0.50 8.65 4.31
C ALA A 18 -1.11 7.27 4.04
N LEU A 19 -0.31 6.22 4.15
CA LEU A 19 -0.79 4.84 4.01
C LEU A 19 -2.00 4.49 4.91
N SER A 20 -2.14 5.18 6.05
CA SER A 20 -3.24 5.00 6.99
C SER A 20 -4.59 5.51 6.46
N SER A 21 -4.60 6.43 5.49
CA SER A 21 -5.81 6.95 4.86
C SER A 21 -6.36 6.05 3.74
N ASP A 22 -5.70 4.93 3.45
CA ASP A 22 -6.16 3.97 2.43
C ASP A 22 -7.63 3.54 2.63
N ALA A 23 -8.32 3.39 1.51
CA ALA A 23 -9.73 3.04 1.45
C ALA A 23 -10.02 1.65 2.03
N ILE A 24 -9.15 0.67 1.75
CA ILE A 24 -9.26 -0.68 2.29
C ILE A 24 -8.46 -0.75 3.57
N LYS A 25 -9.15 -0.94 4.70
CA LYS A 25 -8.47 -1.11 5.99
C LYS A 25 -7.69 -2.43 6.03
N SER A 26 -6.54 -2.37 6.69
CA SER A 26 -5.62 -3.51 6.82
C SER A 26 -5.12 -4.11 5.50
N SER A 27 -5.09 -3.31 4.41
CA SER A 27 -4.46 -3.69 3.14
C SER A 27 -2.92 -3.74 3.20
N TRP A 28 -2.35 -3.33 4.32
CA TRP A 28 -0.92 -3.22 4.55
C TRP A 28 -0.50 -3.88 5.86
N SER A 29 0.66 -4.52 5.84
CA SER A 29 1.34 -5.05 7.02
C SER A 29 2.63 -4.28 7.24
N VAL A 30 2.78 -3.66 8.40
CA VAL A 30 3.99 -2.96 8.83
C VAL A 30 4.71 -3.80 9.87
N GLN A 31 6.00 -4.03 9.68
CA GLN A 31 6.83 -4.83 10.57
C GLN A 31 8.14 -4.08 10.83
N SER A 32 8.53 -3.98 12.09
CA SER A 32 9.85 -3.47 12.47
C SER A 32 10.75 -4.63 12.88
N ASP A 33 12.04 -4.51 12.65
CA ASP A 33 13.02 -5.40 13.24
C ASP A 33 13.10 -5.24 14.78
N ALA A 34 13.81 -6.15 15.47
CA ALA A 34 13.93 -6.14 16.93
C ALA A 34 14.64 -4.89 17.47
N SER A 35 15.57 -4.32 16.72
CA SER A 35 16.29 -3.09 17.08
C SER A 35 15.55 -1.81 16.69
N ARG A 36 14.41 -1.93 15.97
CA ARG A 36 13.60 -0.83 15.44
C ARG A 36 14.39 0.12 14.55
N THR A 37 15.43 -0.38 13.90
CA THR A 37 16.26 0.39 12.97
C THR A 37 15.75 0.29 11.54
N GLU A 38 14.97 -0.76 11.23
CA GLU A 38 14.49 -1.11 9.91
C GLU A 38 12.99 -1.42 9.97
N ILE A 39 12.26 -0.83 9.03
CA ILE A 39 10.81 -1.03 8.88
C ILE A 39 10.58 -1.64 7.51
N THR A 40 9.84 -2.74 7.48
CA THR A 40 9.36 -3.39 6.27
C THR A 40 7.85 -3.17 6.14
N LEU A 41 7.44 -2.76 4.96
CA LEU A 41 6.04 -2.57 4.57
C LEU A 41 5.67 -3.62 3.53
N ARG A 42 4.53 -4.31 3.69
CA ARG A 42 4.05 -5.31 2.73
C ARG A 42 2.62 -5.01 2.32
N SER A 43 2.34 -5.04 1.02
CA SER A 43 0.96 -4.95 0.53
C SER A 43 0.31 -6.33 0.62
N LEU A 44 -0.83 -6.40 1.32
CA LEU A 44 -1.67 -7.59 1.36
C LEU A 44 -2.67 -7.60 0.19
N LEU A 45 -3.01 -6.42 -0.33
CA LEU A 45 -3.84 -6.27 -1.51
C LEU A 45 -3.10 -6.61 -2.81
N TRP A 46 -1.80 -6.31 -2.87
CA TRP A 46 -0.93 -6.66 -3.98
C TRP A 46 0.21 -7.57 -3.50
N PRO A 47 -0.07 -8.87 -3.33
CA PRO A 47 0.94 -9.83 -2.89
C PRO A 47 2.18 -9.76 -3.80
N GLY A 48 3.35 -9.65 -3.16
CA GLY A 48 4.64 -9.48 -3.84
C GLY A 48 5.23 -8.08 -3.73
N TYR A 49 4.46 -7.05 -3.34
CA TYR A 49 5.04 -5.75 -3.02
C TYR A 49 5.67 -5.72 -1.62
N VAL A 50 6.93 -5.29 -1.56
CA VAL A 50 7.66 -5.03 -0.32
C VAL A 50 8.32 -3.66 -0.40
N GLY A 51 8.00 -2.79 0.55
CA GLY A 51 8.71 -1.54 0.83
C GLY A 51 9.62 -1.69 2.05
N TYR A 52 10.69 -0.89 2.11
CA TYR A 52 11.55 -0.81 3.28
C TYR A 52 11.96 0.63 3.58
N HIS A 53 12.24 0.89 4.83
CA HIS A 53 12.82 2.15 5.29
C HIS A 53 13.77 1.91 6.45
N ARG A 54 14.96 2.51 6.38
CA ARG A 54 15.90 2.53 7.51
C ARG A 54 15.70 3.82 8.30
N THR A 55 15.32 3.67 9.56
CA THR A 55 15.08 4.79 10.48
C THR A 55 16.32 5.68 10.63
N ASN A 56 16.10 6.96 10.92
CA ASN A 56 17.17 7.98 11.03
C ASN A 56 18.04 8.10 9.78
N SER A 57 17.51 7.75 8.61
CA SER A 57 18.20 7.87 7.33
C SER A 57 17.22 8.23 6.22
N VAL A 58 17.76 8.67 5.07
CA VAL A 58 16.99 8.88 3.84
C VAL A 58 16.95 7.62 2.97
N ILE A 59 17.34 6.46 3.52
CA ILE A 59 17.40 5.21 2.80
C ILE A 59 16.01 4.55 2.91
N PHE A 60 15.35 4.46 1.76
CA PHE A 60 14.09 3.77 1.60
C PHE A 60 14.00 3.22 0.17
N GLY A 61 13.08 2.30 -0.05
CA GLY A 61 12.80 1.80 -1.38
C GLY A 61 11.68 0.79 -1.36
N GLY A 62 11.34 0.27 -2.54
CA GLY A 62 10.36 -0.79 -2.67
C GLY A 62 10.63 -1.61 -3.91
N VAL A 63 10.18 -2.85 -3.87
CA VAL A 63 10.29 -3.80 -4.97
C VAL A 63 9.01 -4.61 -5.05
N TYR A 64 8.60 -4.91 -6.28
CA TYR A 64 7.52 -5.85 -6.55
C TYR A 64 8.12 -7.14 -7.13
N MET A 65 7.82 -8.27 -6.48
CA MET A 65 8.19 -9.61 -6.96
C MET A 65 6.94 -10.49 -6.93
N GLY A 66 6.29 -10.66 -8.07
CA GLY A 66 5.05 -11.42 -8.17
C GLY A 66 4.49 -11.48 -9.60
N ASN A 67 3.31 -12.08 -9.74
CA ASN A 67 2.61 -12.24 -11.02
C ASN A 67 1.72 -11.04 -11.39
N GLY A 68 1.72 -9.98 -10.58
CA GLY A 68 0.90 -8.79 -10.82
C GLY A 68 -0.58 -8.97 -10.49
N LEU A 69 -0.97 -10.02 -9.76
CA LEU A 69 -2.37 -10.25 -9.41
C LEU A 69 -2.74 -9.59 -8.08
N ARG A 70 -3.88 -8.89 -8.09
CA ARG A 70 -4.52 -8.34 -6.89
C ARG A 70 -5.13 -9.46 -6.08
N SER A 71 -4.95 -9.44 -4.77
CA SER A 71 -5.65 -10.33 -3.84
C SER A 71 -7.15 -9.99 -3.83
N GLN A 72 -7.98 -10.98 -4.20
CA GLN A 72 -9.44 -10.89 -4.07
C GLN A 72 -9.92 -11.39 -2.70
N ASP A 73 -9.12 -12.24 -2.06
CA ASP A 73 -9.46 -12.91 -0.82
C ASP A 73 -9.08 -12.09 0.43
N LEU A 74 -8.55 -10.87 0.25
CA LEU A 74 -8.14 -9.98 1.34
C LEU A 74 -9.16 -9.90 2.52
N PRO A 75 -10.48 -9.79 2.28
CA PRO A 75 -11.47 -9.74 3.37
C PRO A 75 -11.56 -10.99 4.24
N PHE A 76 -10.98 -12.12 3.81
CA PHE A 76 -11.07 -13.41 4.51
C PHE A 76 -9.74 -13.84 5.15
N ILE A 77 -8.64 -13.13 4.88
CA ILE A 77 -7.28 -13.51 5.31
C ILE A 77 -6.71 -12.62 6.43
N VAL A 78 -7.34 -11.49 6.73
CA VAL A 78 -6.91 -10.52 7.74
C VAL A 78 -7.80 -10.56 8.97
#